data_AF-K4R6V7-F1
#
_entry.id   AF-K4R6V7-F1
#
_cell.length_a   1.000
_cell.length_b   1.000
_cell.length_c   1.000
_cell.angle_alpha   90.00
_cell.angle_beta   90.00
_cell.angle_gamma   90.00
#
_symmetry.space_group_name_H-M   'P 1'
#
loop_
_entity.id
_entity.type
_entity.pdbx_description
1 polymer ?
#
loop_
_entity_poly.entity_id
_entity_poly.type
_entity_poly.pdbx_seq_one_letter_code
_entity_poly.pdbx_strand_id
1 'polypeptide(L)'
;MKTRKAAASLATLLALATAGLTACGSSDEADPAACKAAMAEQMKDAMESGKEGSRPSACDGLSDKEIEKIAGEVVGDQMEDSLGDIEASLDDSLEDLETAAP
;
A
#
# COMPACT_ATOMS: atom_id res chain seq x y z
N MET A 1 9.79 35.71 47.90
CA MET A 1 9.01 36.41 46.85
C MET A 1 7.96 35.45 46.30
N LYS A 2 6.83 35.99 45.84
CA LYS A 2 5.49 35.40 45.75
C LYS A 2 5.36 34.26 44.73
N THR A 3 4.78 33.13 45.15
CA THR A 3 4.32 32.00 44.32
C THR A 3 3.20 32.42 43.36
N ARG A 4 3.31 32.09 42.06
CA ARG A 4 2.19 32.15 41.09
C ARG A 4 2.38 31.15 39.93
N LYS A 5 1.42 30.20 39.82
CA LYS A 5 0.67 29.75 38.62
C LYS A 5 1.45 29.21 37.40
N ALA A 6 1.00 28.24 36.62
CA ALA A 6 -0.09 27.27 36.65
C ALA A 6 0.11 26.33 35.44
N ALA A 7 -0.32 25.08 35.59
CA ALA A 7 -1.01 24.22 34.61
C ALA A 7 -0.77 24.37 33.09
N ALA A 8 -0.46 23.22 32.49
CA ALA A 8 -1.05 22.68 31.25
C ALA A 8 -1.13 23.59 30.01
N SER A 9 -0.26 23.32 29.03
CA SER A 9 -0.55 23.59 27.62
C SER A 9 -0.65 22.25 26.88
N LEU A 10 -1.88 21.72 26.87
CA LEU A 10 -2.39 20.79 25.88
C LEU A 10 -2.34 21.44 24.48
N ALA A 11 -2.19 20.59 23.47
CA ALA A 11 -2.68 20.79 22.10
C ALA A 11 -2.04 21.92 21.26
N THR A 12 -0.92 21.61 20.63
CA THR A 12 -0.72 21.98 19.21
C THR A 12 -1.33 20.85 18.38
N LEU A 13 -2.66 20.83 18.22
CA LEU A 13 -3.36 21.35 17.05
C LEU A 13 -2.68 20.89 15.76
N LEU A 14 -3.25 19.80 15.23
CA LEU A 14 -3.18 19.32 13.85
C LEU A 14 -2.79 20.44 12.90
N ALA A 15 -1.53 20.43 12.49
CA ALA A 15 -1.09 21.13 11.29
C ALA A 15 -1.69 20.40 10.10
N LEU A 16 -2.94 20.76 9.80
CA LEU A 16 -3.35 21.21 8.49
C LEU A 16 -2.88 20.30 7.34
N ALA A 17 -3.44 19.10 7.31
CA ALA A 17 -3.64 18.34 6.08
C ALA A 17 -4.61 19.09 5.16
N THR A 18 -4.16 20.21 4.58
CA THR A 18 -4.87 20.95 3.51
C THR A 18 -4.35 20.59 2.13
N ALA A 19 -4.01 19.32 1.93
CA ALA A 19 -3.84 18.73 0.60
C ALA A 19 -5.01 17.78 0.24
N GLY A 20 -6.10 17.79 1.02
CA GLY A 20 -7.31 16.97 0.76
C GLY A 20 -8.57 17.78 0.39
N LEU A 21 -8.43 19.08 0.10
CA LEU A 21 -9.54 19.96 -0.31
C LEU A 21 -9.71 20.01 -1.84
N THR A 22 -9.44 18.90 -2.54
CA THR A 22 -9.93 18.71 -3.93
C THR A 22 -11.33 18.11 -3.96
N ALA A 23 -12.12 18.26 -2.90
CA ALA A 23 -13.58 18.27 -2.98
C ALA A 23 -14.04 19.64 -3.51
N CYS A 24 -13.70 19.94 -4.75
CA CYS A 24 -14.19 21.11 -5.48
C CYS A 24 -14.47 20.71 -6.92
N GLY A 25 -15.65 20.13 -7.14
CA GLY A 25 -16.43 20.24 -8.36
C GLY A 25 -15.67 19.97 -9.66
N SER A 26 -15.49 18.69 -9.98
CA SER A 26 -15.69 18.11 -11.33
C SER A 26 -15.22 16.66 -11.30
N SER A 27 -16.19 15.74 -11.28
CA SER A 27 -15.98 14.28 -11.39
C SER A 27 -15.26 13.62 -10.21
N ASP A 28 -15.95 13.55 -9.07
CA ASP A 28 -15.72 12.59 -7.97
C ASP A 28 -16.01 11.15 -8.45
N GLU A 29 -15.17 10.60 -9.32
CA GLU A 29 -15.14 9.16 -9.57
C GLU A 29 -14.08 8.57 -8.66
N ALA A 30 -14.47 7.65 -7.79
CA ALA A 30 -13.54 6.90 -6.95
C ALA A 30 -12.45 6.28 -7.85
N ASP A 31 -11.17 6.49 -7.52
CA ASP A 31 -10.04 6.08 -8.36
C ASP A 31 -9.61 4.64 -8.01
N PRO A 32 -10.00 3.63 -8.83
CA PRO A 32 -9.70 2.23 -8.53
C PRO A 32 -8.20 1.94 -8.68
N ALA A 33 -7.49 2.70 -9.53
CA ALA A 33 -6.07 2.52 -9.75
C ALA A 33 -5.26 3.06 -8.56
N ALA A 34 -5.65 4.20 -8.00
CA ALA A 34 -5.04 4.73 -6.78
C ALA A 34 -5.28 3.79 -5.58
N CYS A 35 -6.48 3.23 -5.44
CA CYS A 35 -6.76 2.20 -4.43
C CYS A 35 -5.87 0.96 -4.63
N LYS A 36 -5.75 0.45 -5.85
CA LYS A 36 -4.91 -0.72 -6.16
C LYS A 36 -3.44 -0.49 -5.79
N ALA A 37 -2.87 0.65 -6.19
CA ALA A 37 -1.49 0.99 -5.88
C ALA A 37 -1.25 1.09 -4.35
N ALA A 38 -2.14 1.75 -3.63
CA ALA A 38 -2.02 1.87 -2.17
C ALA A 38 -2.15 0.51 -1.45
N MET A 39 -3.02 -0.39 -1.95
CA MET A 39 -3.13 -1.75 -1.42
C MET A 39 -1.88 -2.59 -1.70
N ALA A 40 -1.27 -2.45 -2.89
CA ALA A 40 -0.03 -3.14 -3.23
C ALA A 40 1.15 -2.71 -2.32
N GLU A 41 1.31 -1.40 -2.09
CA GLU A 41 2.33 -0.89 -1.17
C GLU A 41 2.12 -1.41 0.26
N GLN A 42 0.89 -1.37 0.76
CA GLN A 42 0.57 -1.92 2.08
C GLN A 42 0.84 -3.42 2.18
N MET A 43 0.60 -4.18 1.11
CA MET A 43 0.88 -5.61 1.10
C MET A 43 2.39 -5.88 1.18
N LYS A 44 3.21 -5.11 0.47
CA LYS A 44 4.67 -5.17 0.58
C LYS A 44 5.14 -4.85 1.99
N ASP A 45 4.64 -3.76 2.56
CA ASP A 45 4.96 -3.35 3.92
C ASP A 45 4.51 -4.39 4.96
N ALA A 46 3.36 -5.04 4.74
CA ALA A 46 2.87 -6.12 5.59
C ALA A 46 3.76 -7.36 5.53
N MET A 47 4.27 -7.71 4.34
CA MET A 47 5.23 -8.81 4.16
C MET A 47 6.56 -8.52 4.87
N GLU A 48 7.04 -7.27 4.80
CA GLU A 48 8.31 -6.87 5.43
C GLU A 48 8.19 -6.73 6.95
N SER A 49 7.07 -6.19 7.44
CA SER A 49 6.87 -5.88 8.85
C SER A 49 6.14 -6.97 9.65
N GLY A 50 5.49 -7.91 8.98
CA GLY A 50 4.61 -8.92 9.58
C GLY A 50 3.34 -8.34 10.19
N LYS A 51 2.98 -7.08 9.89
CA LYS A 51 1.79 -6.41 10.40
C LYS A 51 0.67 -6.44 9.38
N GLU A 52 -0.55 -6.65 9.86
CA GLU A 52 -1.74 -6.57 9.00
C GLU A 52 -1.95 -5.14 8.48
N GLY A 53 -2.33 -5.03 7.21
CA GLY A 53 -2.71 -3.77 6.57
C GLY A 53 -4.12 -3.31 6.98
N SER A 54 -4.50 -2.11 6.54
CA SER A 54 -5.85 -1.56 6.76
C SER A 54 -6.29 -0.81 5.50
N ARG A 55 -7.58 -0.87 5.13
CA ARG A 55 -8.11 -0.25 3.92
C ARG A 55 -7.55 1.17 3.70
N PRO A 56 -6.83 1.43 2.59
CA PRO A 56 -6.33 2.76 2.27
C PRO A 56 -7.48 3.75 2.05
N SER A 57 -7.26 5.02 2.43
CA SER A 57 -8.21 6.10 2.11
C SER A 57 -8.34 6.37 0.61
N ALA A 58 -7.37 5.92 -0.20
CA ALA A 58 -7.48 5.91 -1.65
C ALA A 58 -8.62 5.01 -2.17
N CYS A 59 -9.11 4.09 -1.33
CA CYS A 59 -10.25 3.23 -1.63
C CYS A 59 -11.58 3.81 -1.15
N ASP A 60 -11.60 5.04 -0.61
CA ASP A 60 -12.84 5.69 -0.17
C ASP A 60 -13.72 6.00 -1.39
N GLY A 61 -15.02 5.72 -1.28
CA GLY A 61 -15.97 5.88 -2.38
C GLY A 61 -16.11 4.65 -3.29
N LEU A 62 -15.22 3.66 -3.20
CA LEU A 62 -15.40 2.36 -3.85
C LEU A 62 -16.32 1.45 -3.03
N SER A 63 -17.14 0.68 -3.74
CA SER A 63 -17.95 -0.38 -3.12
C SER A 63 -17.06 -1.52 -2.61
N ASP A 64 -17.57 -2.25 -1.62
CA ASP A 64 -16.83 -3.39 -1.07
C ASP A 64 -16.51 -4.46 -2.12
N LYS A 65 -17.37 -4.61 -3.14
CA LYS A 65 -17.12 -5.52 -4.28
C LYS A 65 -15.96 -5.07 -5.16
N GLU A 66 -15.85 -3.77 -5.41
CA GLU A 66 -14.74 -3.22 -6.19
C GLU A 66 -13.42 -3.40 -5.45
N ILE A 67 -13.44 -3.23 -4.12
CA ILE A 67 -12.26 -3.41 -3.29
C ILE A 67 -11.87 -4.88 -3.17
N GLU A 68 -12.83 -5.78 -3.01
CA GLU A 68 -12.56 -7.22 -3.00
C GLU A 68 -11.92 -7.66 -4.33
N LYS A 69 -12.41 -7.12 -5.46
CA LYS A 69 -11.80 -7.36 -6.77
C LYS A 69 -10.37 -6.83 -6.84
N ILE A 70 -10.14 -5.58 -6.44
CA ILE A 70 -8.81 -4.96 -6.42
C ILE A 70 -7.85 -5.74 -5.53
N ALA A 71 -8.30 -6.16 -4.34
CA ALA A 71 -7.50 -6.98 -3.44
C ALA A 71 -7.09 -8.30 -4.10
N GLY A 72 -8.02 -8.96 -4.79
CA GLY A 72 -7.73 -10.17 -5.56
C GLY A 72 -6.71 -9.94 -6.68
N GLU A 73 -6.81 -8.83 -7.40
CA GLU A 73 -5.83 -8.45 -8.43
C GLU A 73 -4.45 -8.19 -7.82
N VAL A 74 -4.36 -7.46 -6.70
CA VAL A 74 -3.08 -7.19 -6.01
C VAL A 74 -2.39 -8.48 -5.55
N VAL A 75 -3.15 -9.44 -5.01
CA VAL A 75 -2.62 -10.76 -4.62
C VAL A 75 -2.18 -11.57 -5.84
N GLY A 76 -2.97 -11.53 -6.92
CA GLY A 76 -2.63 -12.19 -8.19
C GLY A 76 -1.33 -11.66 -8.78
N ASP A 77 -1.19 -10.34 -8.88
CA ASP A 77 0.01 -9.68 -9.42
C ASP A 77 1.26 -10.08 -8.61
N GLN A 78 1.19 -10.09 -7.28
CA GLN A 78 2.33 -10.53 -6.45
C GLN A 78 2.64 -12.02 -6.55
N MET A 79 1.64 -12.88 -6.77
CA MET A 79 1.89 -14.30 -7.05
C MET A 79 2.57 -14.47 -8.41
N GLU A 80 2.15 -13.73 -9.42
CA GLU A 80 2.72 -13.78 -10.77
C GLU A 80 4.19 -13.31 -10.75
N ASP A 81 4.49 -12.22 -10.04
CA ASP A 81 5.86 -11.75 -9.80
C ASP A 81 6.71 -12.83 -9.11
N SER A 82 6.17 -13.45 -8.05
CA SER A 82 6.86 -14.53 -7.32
C SER A 82 7.12 -15.78 -8.18
N LEU A 83 6.20 -16.11 -9.08
CA LEU A 83 6.35 -17.24 -10.01
C LEU A 83 7.37 -16.92 -11.11
N GLY A 84 7.40 -15.68 -11.59
CA GLY A 84 8.42 -15.19 -12.53
C GLY A 84 9.84 -15.30 -11.96
N ASP A 85 10.03 -14.94 -10.70
CA ASP A 85 11.32 -15.08 -10.01
C ASP A 85 11.77 -16.55 -9.89
N ILE A 86 10.82 -17.47 -9.65
CA ILE A 86 11.10 -18.90 -9.59
C ILE A 86 11.46 -19.43 -10.98
N GLU A 87 10.73 -19.03 -12.02
CA GLU A 87 11.01 -19.43 -13.40
C GLU A 87 12.40 -18.95 -13.85
N ALA A 88 12.75 -17.70 -13.56
CA ALA A 88 14.08 -17.16 -13.83
C ALA A 88 15.19 -17.92 -13.08
N SER A 89 14.94 -18.31 -11.82
CA SER A 89 15.90 -19.08 -11.03
C SER A 89 16.10 -20.51 -11.57
N LEU A 90 15.06 -21.11 -12.15
CA LEU A 90 15.12 -22.43 -12.76
C LEU A 90 15.85 -22.42 -14.11
N ASP A 91 15.65 -21.36 -14.91
CA ASP A 91 16.34 -21.15 -16.18
C ASP A 91 17.86 -21.00 -15.97
N ASP A 92 18.27 -20.15 -15.03
CA ASP A 92 19.68 -19.95 -14.64
C ASP A 92 20.34 -21.26 -14.17
N SER A 93 19.62 -22.07 -13.37
CA SER A 93 20.11 -23.39 -12.91
C SER A 93 20.25 -24.41 -14.05
N LEU A 94 19.47 -24.28 -15.13
CA LEU A 94 19.52 -25.15 -16.31
C LEU A 94 20.68 -24.78 -17.22
N GLU A 95 20.96 -23.48 -17.40
CA GLU A 95 22.13 -22.99 -18.13
C GLU A 95 23.44 -23.43 -17.48
N ASP A 96 23.52 -23.43 -16.14
CA ASP A 96 24.66 -23.94 -15.38
C ASP A 96 24.88 -25.46 -15.58
N LEU A 97 23.80 -26.23 -15.79
CA LEU A 97 23.87 -27.68 -16.04
C LEU A 97 24.25 -28.01 -17.48
N GLU A 98 23.78 -27.24 -18.48
CA GLU A 98 24.17 -27.42 -19.88
C GLU A 98 25.63 -27.06 -20.14
N THR A 99 26.15 -26.02 -19.47
CA THR A 99 27.56 -25.62 -19.59
C THR A 99 28.52 -26.55 -18.84
N ALA A 100 28.01 -27.41 -17.94
CA ALA A 100 28.78 -28.42 -17.21
C ALA A 100 28.84 -29.79 -17.91
N ALA A 101 28.14 -29.99 -19.03
CA ALA A 101 28.25 -31.20 -19.84
C ALA A 101 29.48 -31.10 -20.80
N PRO A 102 30.40 -32.08 -20.80
CA PRO A 102 31.61 -32.07 -21.65
C PRO A 102 31.34 -32.31 -23.14
#